data_AF-A0A7S3TF80-F1
#
_entry.id   AF-A0A7S3TF80-F1
#
_cell.length_a   1.000
_cell.length_b   1.000
_cell.length_c   1.000
_cell.angle_alpha   90.00
_cell.angle_beta   90.00
_cell.angle_gamma   90.00
#
_symmetry.space_group_name_H-M   'P 1'
#
loop_
_entity.id
_entity.type
_entity.pdbx_description
1 polymer ?
#
loop_
_entity_poly.entity_id
_entity_poly.type
_entity_poly.pdbx_seq_one_letter_code
_entity_poly.pdbx_strand_id
1 'polypeptide(L)'
;VAATAMLLVMTALDLASLLPMTTIEPSFNLPFRVQKACWFGAPSIVGLLTLLVSPMLRLGHRNRNVFLDAVCINQVDDALKNQGISSLGGFLDKSNEMIVLWTPSHMQRLWCVYEVAVF
;
A
#
# COMPACT_ATOMS: atom_id res chain seq x y z
N VAL A 1 7.93 -1.46 -7.34
CA VAL A 1 8.21 -0.76 -6.06
C VAL A 1 9.57 -0.06 -6.09
N ALA A 2 10.66 -0.74 -6.48
CA ALA A 2 11.99 -0.12 -6.57
C ALA A 2 12.05 1.07 -7.56
N ALA A 3 11.53 0.91 -8.78
CA ALA A 3 11.52 1.99 -9.79
C ALA A 3 10.71 3.23 -9.36
N THR A 4 9.56 3.03 -8.69
CA THR A 4 8.74 4.13 -8.17
C THR A 4 9.42 4.87 -7.01
N ALA A 5 10.17 4.14 -6.17
CA ALA A 5 10.92 4.76 -5.07
C ALA A 5 12.09 5.60 -5.62
N MET A 6 12.79 5.09 -6.63
CA MET A 6 13.89 5.81 -7.29
C MET A 6 13.43 7.12 -7.94
N LEU A 7 12.28 7.10 -8.62
CA LEU A 7 11.72 8.31 -9.26
C LEU A 7 11.28 9.36 -8.23
N LEU A 8 10.65 8.94 -7.12
CA LEU A 8 10.28 9.84 -6.02
C LEU A 8 11.51 10.50 -5.39
N VAL A 9 12.57 9.73 -5.15
CA VAL A 9 13.83 10.25 -4.61
C VAL A 9 14.45 11.28 -5.55
N MET A 10 14.48 11.02 -6.86
CA MET A 10 15.00 11.99 -7.83
C MET A 10 14.16 13.28 -7.87
N THR A 11 12.83 13.18 -7.80
CA THR A 11 11.95 14.36 -7.75
C THR A 11 12.09 15.16 -6.46
N ALA A 12 12.33 14.50 -5.32
CA ALA A 12 12.54 15.16 -4.04
C ALA A 12 13.91 15.87 -3.99
N LEU A 13 14.95 15.25 -4.57
CA LEU A 13 16.29 15.83 -4.67
C LEU A 13 16.31 17.04 -5.62
N ASP A 14 15.49 17.02 -6.67
CA ASP A 14 15.28 18.15 -7.58
C ASP A 14 14.55 19.31 -6.89
N LEU A 15 13.48 19.01 -6.14
CA LEU A 15 12.77 20.01 -5.32
C LEU A 15 13.68 20.64 -4.25
N ALA A 16 14.59 19.84 -3.68
CA ALA A 16 15.57 20.27 -2.69
C ALA A 16 16.77 21.03 -3.29
N SER A 17 16.83 21.19 -4.62
CA SER A 17 17.95 21.84 -5.33
C SER A 17 19.31 21.17 -5.07
N LEU A 18 19.32 19.88 -4.72
CA LEU A 18 20.53 19.12 -4.38
C LEU A 18 21.20 18.44 -5.59
N LEU A 19 20.55 18.45 -6.76
CA LEU A 19 21.12 17.91 -7.99
C LEU A 19 22.14 18.89 -8.61
N PRO A 20 23.35 18.43 -8.99
CA PRO A 20 24.39 19.29 -9.53
C PRO A 20 24.00 19.82 -10.91
N MET A 21 23.88 21.14 -10.97
CA MET A 21 23.52 21.98 -12.09
C MET A 21 24.66 22.06 -13.13
N THR A 22 24.43 21.65 -14.38
CA THR A 22 25.37 21.94 -15.49
C THR A 22 24.64 22.52 -16.70
N THR A 23 24.78 23.83 -16.93
CA THR A 23 25.51 24.44 -18.05
C THR A 23 25.30 25.96 -17.99
N ILE A 24 26.39 26.71 -18.05
CA ILE A 24 26.43 28.17 -17.99
C ILE A 24 26.29 28.71 -19.41
N GLU A 25 25.21 29.40 -19.73
CA GLU A 25 25.10 30.20 -20.96
C GLU A 25 25.15 31.71 -20.59
N PRO A 26 25.98 32.53 -21.27
CA PRO A 26 26.07 33.96 -21.00
C PRO A 26 24.93 34.72 -21.68
N SER A 27 24.01 35.30 -20.91
CA SER A 27 22.97 36.21 -21.41
C SER A 27 23.38 37.69 -21.28
N PHE A 28 23.14 38.44 -22.36
CA PHE A 28 23.56 39.80 -22.62
C PHE A 28 22.74 40.84 -21.81
N ASN A 29 23.44 41.64 -21.00
CA ASN A 29 23.06 42.97 -20.45
C ASN A 29 21.76 43.14 -19.63
N LEU A 30 21.58 42.35 -18.55
CA LEU A 30 20.70 42.72 -17.43
C LEU A 30 21.47 42.58 -16.09
N PRO A 31 21.34 43.52 -15.13
CA PRO A 31 22.06 43.49 -13.85
C PRO A 31 21.53 42.42 -12.88
N PHE A 32 20.50 41.66 -13.26
CA PHE A 32 19.93 40.59 -12.46
C PHE A 32 20.01 39.25 -13.21
N ARG A 33 20.89 38.36 -12.73
CA ARG A 33 21.15 37.04 -13.31
C ARG A 33 20.03 36.08 -12.92
N VAL A 34 19.03 35.88 -13.77
CA VAL A 34 17.97 34.89 -13.53
C VAL A 34 18.41 33.55 -14.13
N GLN A 35 18.88 32.62 -13.28
CA GLN A 35 19.03 31.22 -13.65
C GLN A 35 17.64 30.62 -13.87
N LYS A 36 17.23 30.38 -15.11
CA LYS A 36 16.07 29.54 -15.40
C LYS A 36 16.57 28.26 -16.07
N ALA A 37 16.76 27.20 -15.28
CA ALA A 37 16.97 25.89 -15.86
C ALA A 37 15.67 25.46 -16.56
N CYS A 38 15.74 25.19 -17.86
CA CYS A 38 14.65 24.59 -18.66
C CYS A 38 14.09 23.31 -18.00
N TRP A 39 14.91 22.66 -17.17
CA TRP A 39 14.59 21.47 -16.40
C TRP A 39 13.67 21.69 -15.20
N PHE A 40 13.28 22.90 -14.81
CA PHE A 40 12.36 23.05 -13.66
C PHE A 40 10.91 22.61 -13.96
N GLY A 41 10.50 22.53 -15.23
CA GLY A 41 9.11 22.23 -15.60
C GLY A 41 8.81 20.75 -15.88
N ALA A 42 9.70 20.07 -16.61
CA ALA A 42 9.41 18.72 -17.09
C ALA A 42 9.49 17.61 -16.02
N PRO A 43 10.54 17.53 -15.18
CA PRO A 43 10.67 16.49 -14.15
C PRO A 43 9.66 16.67 -13.02
N SER A 44 9.30 17.91 -12.69
CA SER A 44 8.32 18.24 -11.65
C SER A 44 6.89 17.82 -12.06
N ILE A 45 6.52 18.02 -13.32
CA ILE A 45 5.22 17.54 -13.85
C ILE A 45 5.20 16.01 -13.90
N VAL A 46 6.27 15.35 -14.36
CA VAL A 46 6.35 13.88 -14.40
C VAL A 46 6.32 13.27 -12.99
N GLY A 47 6.99 13.90 -12.01
CA GLY A 47 6.95 13.52 -10.61
C GLY A 47 5.55 13.65 -10.00
N LEU A 48 4.86 14.75 -10.27
CA LEU A 48 3.50 14.97 -9.79
C LEU A 48 2.52 13.97 -10.41
N LEU A 49 2.62 13.72 -11.72
CA LEU A 49 1.79 12.73 -12.41
C LEU A 49 2.03 11.31 -11.88
N THR A 50 3.28 10.92 -11.63
CA THR A 50 3.58 9.61 -11.05
C THR A 50 3.13 9.48 -9.60
N LEU A 51 3.16 10.55 -8.80
CA LEU A 51 2.59 10.57 -7.44
C LEU A 51 1.06 10.44 -7.45
N LEU A 52 0.36 11.09 -8.39
CA LEU A 52 -1.10 11.03 -8.49
C LEU A 52 -1.60 9.71 -9.10
N VAL A 53 -0.86 9.15 -10.05
CA VAL A 53 -1.22 7.88 -10.73
C VAL A 53 -0.80 6.66 -9.91
N SER A 54 0.23 6.77 -9.05
CA SER A 54 0.70 5.67 -8.18
C SER A 54 -0.40 5.06 -7.29
N PRO A 55 -1.21 5.84 -6.55
CA PRO A 55 -2.35 5.32 -5.79
C PRO A 55 -3.38 4.65 -6.69
N MET A 56 -3.68 5.22 -7.86
CA MET A 56 -4.67 4.69 -8.80
C MET A 56 -4.24 3.35 -9.40
N LEU A 57 -2.93 3.18 -9.68
CA LEU A 57 -2.36 1.90 -10.11
C LEU A 57 -2.21 0.89 -8.97
N ARG A 58 -2.00 1.37 -7.74
CA ARG A 58 -1.97 0.52 -6.53
C ARG A 58 -3.36 0.16 -6.02
N LEU A 59 -4.42 0.86 -6.42
CA LEU A 59 -5.81 0.49 -6.14
C LEU A 59 -6.26 -0.71 -6.99
N GLY A 60 -5.52 -1.06 -8.04
CA GLY A 60 -5.64 -2.33 -8.75
C GLY A 60 -4.97 -3.52 -8.04
N HIS A 61 -4.65 -3.40 -6.75
CA HIS A 61 -3.98 -4.46 -5.98
C HIS A 61 -4.83 -5.72 -5.98
N ARG A 62 -4.37 -6.72 -6.75
CA ARG A 62 -4.63 -8.16 -6.66
C ARG A 62 -5.67 -8.50 -5.59
N ASN A 63 -6.93 -8.70 -6.00
CA ASN A 63 -8.04 -9.13 -5.15
C ASN A 63 -7.65 -10.41 -4.39
N ARG A 64 -7.01 -10.28 -3.23
CA ARG A 64 -6.90 -11.35 -2.25
C ARG A 64 -8.20 -11.33 -1.51
N ASN A 65 -9.04 -12.33 -1.76
CA ASN A 65 -10.19 -12.57 -0.92
C ASN A 65 -9.66 -12.98 0.45
N VAL A 66 -9.94 -12.16 1.46
CA VAL A 66 -9.55 -12.40 2.85
C VAL A 66 -10.82 -12.65 3.63
N PHE A 67 -10.85 -13.76 4.36
CA PHE A 67 -11.89 -14.05 5.33
C PHE A 67 -11.40 -13.61 6.71
N LEU A 68 -12.24 -12.86 7.43
CA LEU A 68 -11.97 -12.46 8.81
C LEU A 68 -13.18 -12.85 9.67
N ASP A 69 -12.97 -13.84 10.54
CA ASP A 69 -13.98 -14.42 11.44
C ASP A 69 -14.77 -13.35 12.21
N ALA A 70 -14.10 -12.35 12.76
CA ALA A 70 -14.69 -11.30 13.58
C ALA A 70 -15.71 -10.42 12.82
N VAL A 71 -15.57 -10.31 11.49
CA VAL A 71 -16.42 -9.49 10.64
C VAL A 71 -17.45 -10.34 9.91
N CYS A 72 -17.09 -11.56 9.52
CA CYS A 72 -17.95 -12.47 8.76
C CYS A 72 -18.92 -13.26 9.63
N ILE A 73 -18.63 -13.44 10.92
CA ILE A 73 -19.48 -14.16 11.88
C ILE A 73 -20.14 -13.16 12.82
N ASN A 74 -21.46 -13.27 12.98
CA ASN A 74 -22.20 -12.44 13.91
C ASN A 74 -21.72 -12.71 15.35
N GLN A 75 -21.22 -11.68 16.03
CA GLN A 75 -20.70 -11.79 17.41
C GLN A 75 -21.79 -11.58 18.48
N VAL A 76 -22.95 -11.07 18.10
CA VAL A 76 -24.04 -10.64 19.01
C VAL A 76 -25.14 -11.69 19.09
N ASP A 77 -25.59 -12.20 17.94
CA ASP A 77 -26.66 -13.19 17.87
C ASP A 77 -26.06 -14.61 17.92
N ASP A 78 -26.33 -15.34 19.00
CA ASP A 78 -25.82 -16.68 19.21
C ASP A 78 -26.27 -17.69 18.14
N ALA A 79 -27.49 -17.56 17.60
CA ALA A 79 -27.99 -18.46 16.59
C ALA A 79 -27.23 -18.26 15.27
N LEU A 80 -27.07 -17.00 14.85
CA LEU A 80 -26.32 -16.66 13.64
C LEU A 80 -24.82 -16.93 13.80
N LYS A 81 -24.27 -16.75 15.00
CA LYS A 81 -22.88 -17.10 15.33
C LYS A 81 -22.63 -18.59 15.12
N ASN A 82 -23.49 -19.45 15.69
CA ASN A 82 -23.35 -20.90 15.57
C ASN A 82 -23.49 -21.37 14.11
N GLN A 83 -24.39 -20.74 13.34
CA GLN A 83 -24.51 -21.00 11.91
C GLN A 83 -23.23 -20.60 11.16
N GLY A 84 -22.66 -19.44 11.48
CA GLY A 84 -21.39 -18.97 10.90
C GLY A 84 -20.22 -19.90 11.23
N ILE A 85 -20.08 -20.32 12.49
CA ILE A 85 -19.05 -21.27 12.94
C ILE A 85 -19.18 -22.60 12.22
N SER A 86 -20.41 -23.10 12.04
CA SER A 86 -20.66 -24.36 11.33
C SER A 86 -20.19 -24.30 9.87
N SER A 87 -20.12 -23.10 9.26
CA SER A 87 -19.62 -22.90 7.90
C SER A 87 -18.10 -22.75 7.78
N LEU A 88 -17.36 -22.55 8.90
CA LEU A 88 -15.92 -22.28 8.89
C LEU A 88 -15.11 -23.36 8.18
N GLY A 89 -15.48 -24.63 8.35
CA GLY A 89 -14.78 -25.75 7.71
C GLY A 89 -14.70 -25.61 6.18
N GLY A 90 -15.74 -25.09 5.53
CA GLY A 90 -15.74 -24.85 4.09
C GLY A 90 -14.84 -23.68 3.67
N PHE A 91 -14.71 -22.66 4.52
CA PHE A 91 -13.79 -21.55 4.25
C PHE A 91 -12.34 -21.97 4.44
N LEU A 92 -12.04 -22.77 5.46
CA LEU A 92 -10.69 -23.29 5.70
C LEU A 92 -10.23 -24.18 4.54
N ASP A 93 -11.08 -25.09 4.05
CA ASP A 93 -10.79 -25.96 2.88
C ASP A 93 -10.47 -25.18 1.59
N LYS A 94 -11.02 -23.97 1.44
CA LYS A 94 -10.78 -23.11 0.26
C LYS A 94 -9.72 -22.04 0.47
N SER A 95 -9.12 -21.97 1.66
CA SER A 95 -8.10 -20.97 2.00
C SER A 95 -6.70 -21.48 1.66
N ASN A 96 -5.89 -20.66 0.99
CA ASN A 96 -4.51 -21.00 0.66
C ASN A 96 -3.54 -20.74 1.83
N GLU A 97 -3.88 -19.79 2.69
CA GLU A 97 -3.05 -19.34 3.81
C GLU A 97 -3.98 -18.93 4.96
N MET A 98 -3.59 -19.26 6.20
CA MET A 98 -4.27 -18.83 7.42
C MET A 98 -3.28 -18.06 8.30
N ILE A 99 -3.73 -16.91 8.80
CA ILE A 99 -2.96 -16.08 9.73
C ILE A 99 -3.72 -16.06 11.05
N VAL A 100 -3.08 -16.55 12.11
CA VAL A 100 -3.68 -16.62 13.45
C VAL A 100 -3.03 -15.58 14.35
N LEU A 101 -3.86 -14.70 14.93
CA LEU A 101 -3.42 -13.75 15.94
C LEU A 101 -3.34 -14.45 17.31
N TRP A 102 -2.21 -15.11 17.54
CA TRP A 102 -2.02 -15.91 18.74
C TRP A 102 -2.05 -15.07 20.02
N THR A 103 -3.12 -15.21 20.79
CA THR A 103 -3.25 -14.60 22.13
C THR A 103 -3.89 -15.60 23.09
N PRO A 104 -3.68 -15.48 24.42
CA PRO A 104 -4.22 -16.43 25.39
C PRO A 104 -5.74 -16.59 25.33
N SER A 105 -6.46 -15.52 24.99
CA SER A 105 -7.92 -15.54 24.85
C SER A 105 -8.40 -16.28 23.59
N HIS A 106 -7.58 -16.39 22.53
CA HIS A 106 -7.94 -17.16 21.34
C HIS A 106 -7.97 -18.66 21.65
N MET A 107 -7.04 -19.17 22.46
CA MET A 107 -6.98 -20.60 22.81
C MET A 107 -8.06 -21.04 23.80
N GLN A 108 -8.83 -20.11 24.37
CA GLN A 108 -9.97 -20.43 25.23
C GLN A 108 -11.25 -20.71 24.42
N ARG A 109 -11.30 -20.28 23.16
CA ARG A 109 -12.47 -20.45 22.29
C ARG A 109 -12.32 -21.74 21.50
N LEU A 110 -13.30 -22.64 21.66
CA LEU A 110 -13.28 -23.96 21.02
C LEU A 110 -13.15 -23.87 19.49
N TRP A 111 -13.83 -22.91 18.86
CA TRP A 111 -13.78 -22.75 17.40
C TRP A 111 -12.41 -22.30 16.90
N CYS A 112 -11.66 -21.46 17.65
CA CYS A 112 -10.31 -21.04 17.25
C CYS A 112 -9.33 -22.21 17.32
N VAL A 113 -9.48 -23.08 18.32
CA VAL A 113 -8.69 -24.31 18.44
C VAL A 113 -9.01 -25.26 17.28
N TYR A 114 -10.29 -25.37 16.92
CA TYR A 114 -10.74 -26.13 15.76
C TYR A 114 -10.11 -25.61 14.45
N GLU A 115 -10.09 -24.29 14.21
CA GLU A 115 -9.48 -23.70 13.01
C GLU A 115 -8.00 -24.08 12.87
N VAL A 116 -7.23 -23.99 13.96
CA VAL A 116 -5.80 -24.34 13.99
C VAL A 116 -5.57 -25.85 13.80
N ALA A 117 -6.49 -26.70 14.28
CA ALA A 117 -6.36 -28.14 14.16
C ALA A 117 -6.73 -28.67 12.76
N VAL A 118 -7.57 -27.94 12.02
CA VAL A 118 -8.13 -28.37 10.73
C VAL A 118 -7.39 -27.78 9.52
N PHE A 119 -6.80 -26.60 9.66
CA PHE A 119 -6.01 -25.95 8.61
C PHE A 119 -4.63 -26.60 8.45
#